data_AF-A0A4S8P9D0-F1
#
_entry.id   AF-A0A4S8P9D0-F1
#
_cell.length_a   1.000
_cell.length_b   1.000
_cell.length_c   1.000
_cell.angle_alpha   90.00
_cell.angle_beta   90.00
_cell.angle_gamma   90.00
#
_symmetry.space_group_name_H-M   'P 1'
#
loop_
_entity.id
_entity.type
_entity.pdbx_description
1 polymer ?
#
loop_
_entity_poly.entity_id
_entity_poly.type
_entity_poly.pdbx_seq_one_letter_code
_entity_poly.pdbx_strand_id
1 'polypeptide(L)'
;MADAIAAIDNGEVPDRETLKAAVRALLEVLAERAPGHTVEVRVPLYGAVQCVEGPRHRRGTPPNVIECAPLVFLELAVGRRSFADAAATGRLAASGQRADLTDHLPLAGPHGEPLDEDE
;
A
#
# COMPACT_ATOMS: atom_id res chain seq x y z
N MET A 1 8.68 -3.48 -11.52
CA MET A 1 7.37 -3.78 -10.90
C MET A 1 6.87 -5.14 -11.37
N ALA A 2 6.69 -5.35 -12.68
CA ALA A 2 6.33 -6.65 -13.25
C ALA A 2 7.17 -7.83 -12.73
N ASP A 3 8.51 -7.70 -12.66
CA ASP A 3 9.38 -8.77 -12.13
C ASP A 3 9.09 -9.10 -10.65
N ALA A 4 8.74 -8.09 -9.84
CA ALA A 4 8.36 -8.31 -8.44
C ALA A 4 7.03 -9.08 -8.34
N ILE A 5 6.10 -8.78 -9.23
CA ILE A 5 4.79 -9.44 -9.31
C ILE A 5 4.95 -10.87 -9.80
N ALA A 6 5.77 -11.10 -10.84
CA ALA A 6 6.07 -12.43 -11.34
C ALA A 6 6.71 -13.32 -10.25
N ALA A 7 7.64 -12.78 -9.47
CA ALA A 7 8.25 -13.51 -8.37
C ALA A 7 7.21 -13.95 -7.32
N ILE A 8 6.31 -13.05 -6.86
CA ILE A 8 5.28 -13.45 -5.90
C ILE A 8 4.28 -14.47 -6.48
N ASP A 9 3.95 -14.35 -7.77
CA ASP A 9 3.05 -15.29 -8.46
C ASP A 9 3.68 -16.69 -8.59
N ASN A 10 5.01 -16.77 -8.65
CA ASN A 10 5.79 -18.01 -8.61
C ASN A 10 6.02 -18.54 -7.18
N GLY A 11 5.55 -17.83 -6.14
CA GLY A 11 5.82 -18.16 -4.74
C GLY A 11 7.24 -17.84 -4.28
N GLU A 12 7.94 -16.97 -5.00
CA GLU A 12 9.30 -16.53 -4.74
C GLU A 12 9.30 -15.15 -4.05
N VAL A 13 10.41 -14.84 -3.37
CA VAL A 13 10.63 -13.50 -2.82
C VAL A 13 11.41 -12.69 -3.85
N PRO A 14 10.90 -11.55 -4.35
CA PRO A 14 11.65 -10.70 -5.26
C PRO A 14 12.97 -10.25 -4.63
N ASP A 15 14.00 -10.04 -5.44
CA ASP A 15 15.25 -9.48 -4.90
C ASP A 15 15.02 -8.07 -4.31
N ARG A 16 15.95 -7.66 -3.45
CA ARG A 16 15.83 -6.43 -2.66
C ARG A 16 15.67 -5.18 -3.52
N GLU A 17 16.37 -5.07 -4.64
CA GLU A 17 16.32 -3.87 -5.48
C GLU A 17 15.03 -3.83 -6.29
N THR A 18 14.62 -4.96 -6.84
CA THR A 18 13.34 -5.13 -7.55
C THR A 18 12.16 -4.82 -6.63
N LEU A 19 12.15 -5.35 -5.41
CA LEU A 19 11.10 -5.10 -4.43
C LEU A 19 11.06 -3.62 -4.00
N LYS A 20 12.23 -3.03 -3.72
CA LYS A 20 12.33 -1.62 -3.34
C LYS A 20 11.79 -0.69 -4.43
N ALA A 21 12.14 -0.95 -5.69
CA ALA A 21 11.68 -0.16 -6.82
C ALA A 21 10.15 -0.28 -7.00
N ALA A 22 9.61 -1.49 -6.91
CA ALA A 22 8.16 -1.73 -7.02
C ALA A 22 7.39 -1.03 -5.89
N VAL A 23 7.84 -1.15 -4.65
CA VAL A 23 7.19 -0.51 -3.48
C VAL A 23 7.16 1.00 -3.62
N ARG A 24 8.28 1.63 -4.03
CA ARG A 24 8.34 3.09 -4.19
C ARG A 24 7.37 3.59 -5.25
N ALA A 25 7.39 2.97 -6.41
CA ALA A 25 6.48 3.31 -7.49
C ALA A 25 5.00 3.16 -7.07
N LEU A 26 4.65 2.09 -6.34
CA LEU A 26 3.28 1.88 -5.86
C LEU A 26 2.89 2.86 -4.74
N LEU A 27 3.82 3.28 -3.88
CA LEU A 27 3.55 4.34 -2.90
C LEU A 27 3.29 5.68 -3.58
N GLU A 28 4.03 6.00 -4.65
CA GLU A 28 3.80 7.19 -5.48
C GLU A 28 2.40 7.12 -6.12
N VAL A 29 2.05 6.01 -6.78
CA VAL A 29 0.71 5.79 -7.35
C VAL A 29 -0.40 5.95 -6.30
N LEU A 30 -0.21 5.44 -5.09
CA LEU A 30 -1.19 5.62 -4.00
C LEU A 30 -1.40 7.10 -3.65
N ALA A 31 -0.31 7.86 -3.52
CA ALA A 31 -0.37 9.28 -3.19
C ALA A 31 -0.99 10.11 -4.32
N GLU A 32 -0.78 9.71 -5.58
CA GLU A 32 -1.36 10.34 -6.76
C GLU A 32 -2.86 10.05 -6.90
N ARG A 33 -3.29 8.79 -6.69
CA ARG A 33 -4.70 8.38 -6.82
C ARG A 33 -5.57 8.77 -5.63
N ALA A 34 -4.99 8.83 -4.44
CA ALA A 34 -5.67 9.22 -3.22
C ALA A 34 -4.92 10.39 -2.57
N PRO A 35 -4.91 11.59 -3.19
CA PRO A 35 -4.18 12.72 -2.66
C PRO A 35 -4.74 13.10 -1.29
N GLY A 36 -3.86 13.50 -0.37
CA GLY A 36 -4.30 13.88 0.96
C GLY A 36 -3.26 13.69 2.03
N HIS A 37 -3.68 13.87 3.27
CA HIS A 37 -2.79 13.87 4.43
C HIS A 37 -3.48 13.37 5.70
N THR A 38 -4.57 12.61 5.51
CA THR A 38 -5.32 12.00 6.59
C THR A 38 -4.64 10.74 7.08
N VAL A 39 -4.10 9.93 6.15
CA VAL A 39 -3.49 8.63 6.39
C VAL A 39 -2.03 8.66 5.99
N GLU A 40 -1.17 8.13 6.84
CA GLU A 40 0.24 7.90 6.52
C GLU A 40 0.49 6.40 6.34
N VAL A 41 0.95 6.01 5.16
CA VAL A 41 1.31 4.64 4.83
C VAL A 41 2.81 4.50 4.89
N ARG A 42 3.30 3.55 5.68
CA ARG A 42 4.72 3.30 5.92
C ARG A 42 5.09 1.90 5.47
N VAL A 43 6.13 1.83 4.66
CA VAL A 43 6.76 0.57 4.26
C VAL A 43 8.22 0.66 4.69
N PRO A 44 8.57 0.15 5.90
CA PRO A 44 9.90 0.32 6.47
C PRO A 44 11.01 -0.05 5.50
N LEU A 45 12.12 0.69 5.56
CA LEU A 45 13.27 0.65 4.65
C LEU A 45 13.06 1.21 3.24
N TYR A 46 11.82 1.27 2.72
CA TYR A 46 11.58 1.64 1.31
C TYR A 46 10.90 2.98 1.12
N GLY A 47 9.96 3.37 1.99
CA GLY A 47 9.35 4.70 1.94
C GLY A 47 8.12 4.87 2.83
N ALA A 48 7.56 6.06 2.79
CA ALA A 48 6.27 6.38 3.37
C ALA A 48 5.61 7.50 2.55
N VAL A 49 4.28 7.51 2.48
CA VAL A 49 3.49 8.55 1.82
C VAL A 49 2.32 8.97 2.69
N GLN A 50 1.90 10.22 2.50
CA GLN A 50 0.62 10.71 3.02
C GLN A 50 -0.40 10.66 1.89
N CYS A 51 -1.59 10.17 2.20
CA CYS A 51 -2.67 9.96 1.26
C CYS A 51 -4.02 10.07 1.97
N VAL A 52 -5.09 9.92 1.19
CA VAL A 52 -6.49 9.99 1.58
C VAL A 52 -6.90 11.39 2.04
N GLU A 53 -7.89 11.95 1.36
CA GLU A 53 -8.48 13.23 1.73
C GLU A 53 -9.14 13.18 3.11
N GLY A 54 -9.28 14.35 3.74
CA GLY A 54 -9.99 14.48 5.01
C GLY A 54 -9.21 15.26 6.07
N PRO A 55 -9.81 15.41 7.27
CA PRO A 55 -9.21 16.21 8.31
C PRO A 55 -8.08 15.46 9.01
N ARG A 56 -7.01 16.21 9.28
CA ARG A 56 -5.91 15.78 10.16
C ARG A 56 -6.44 15.29 11.50
N HIS A 57 -5.73 14.33 12.08
CA HIS A 57 -5.93 13.96 13.48
C HIS A 57 -5.87 15.23 14.35
N ARG A 58 -6.68 15.28 15.39
CA ARG A 58 -6.60 16.34 16.39
C ARG A 58 -5.76 15.88 17.57
N ARG A 59 -5.27 16.83 18.36
CA ARG A 59 -4.57 16.53 19.61
C ARG A 59 -5.46 15.62 20.47
N GLY A 60 -4.91 14.48 20.89
CA GLY A 60 -5.62 13.49 21.70
C GLY A 60 -6.21 12.30 20.92
N THR A 61 -6.26 12.34 19.59
CA THR A 61 -6.57 11.17 18.76
C THR A 61 -5.28 10.60 18.16
N PRO A 62 -5.08 9.26 18.17
CA PRO A 62 -3.93 8.65 17.52
C PRO A 62 -3.90 9.00 16.02
N PRO A 63 -2.71 9.18 15.42
CA PRO A 63 -2.57 9.46 14.00
C PRO A 63 -3.10 8.27 13.17
N ASN A 64 -3.68 8.54 11.99
CA ASN A 64 -4.04 7.45 11.07
C ASN A 64 -2.76 6.97 10.38
N VAL A 65 -2.23 5.83 10.81
CA VAL A 65 -0.99 5.24 10.30
C VAL A 65 -1.26 3.79 9.92
N ILE A 66 -0.78 3.41 8.74
CA ILE A 66 -0.73 2.04 8.28
C ILE A 66 0.73 1.69 8.08
N GLU A 67 1.19 0.60 8.68
CA GLU A 67 2.56 0.12 8.55
C GLU A 67 2.58 -1.37 8.22
N CYS A 68 3.34 -1.77 7.21
CA CYS A 68 3.50 -3.17 6.85
C CYS A 68 4.84 -3.45 6.17
N ALA A 69 5.21 -4.73 6.07
CA ALA A 69 6.42 -5.15 5.38
C ALA A 69 6.31 -4.92 3.86
N PRO A 70 7.43 -4.70 3.15
CA PRO A 70 7.44 -4.49 1.71
C PRO A 70 6.68 -5.51 0.86
N LEU A 71 6.81 -6.80 1.20
CA LEU A 71 6.14 -7.87 0.49
C LEU A 71 4.62 -7.80 0.68
N VAL A 72 4.16 -7.52 1.91
CA VAL A 72 2.73 -7.36 2.22
C VAL A 72 2.16 -6.15 1.46
N PHE A 73 2.89 -5.04 1.42
CA PHE A 73 2.46 -3.87 0.64
C PHE A 73 2.32 -4.19 -0.84
N LEU A 74 3.29 -4.89 -1.44
CA LEU A 74 3.22 -5.32 -2.83
C LEU A 74 1.98 -6.21 -3.09
N GLU A 75 1.76 -7.22 -2.25
CA GLU A 75 0.59 -8.12 -2.36
C GLU A 75 -0.74 -7.35 -2.29
N LEU A 76 -0.85 -6.37 -1.39
CA LEU A 76 -2.03 -5.50 -1.27
C LEU A 76 -2.22 -4.63 -2.52
N ALA A 77 -1.16 -3.95 -2.94
CA ALA A 77 -1.15 -3.00 -4.03
C ALA A 77 -1.49 -3.63 -5.39
N VAL A 78 -1.26 -4.93 -5.56
CA VAL A 78 -1.59 -5.67 -6.80
C VAL A 78 -2.74 -6.66 -6.64
N GLY A 79 -3.47 -6.57 -5.51
CA GLY A 79 -4.71 -7.33 -5.29
C GLY A 79 -4.52 -8.83 -4.99
N ARG A 80 -3.33 -9.26 -4.59
CA ARG A 80 -3.05 -10.65 -4.15
C ARG A 80 -3.45 -10.90 -2.70
N ARG A 81 -3.57 -9.84 -1.91
CA ARG A 81 -4.07 -9.86 -0.54
C ARG A 81 -5.08 -8.73 -0.36
N SER A 82 -6.16 -8.98 0.37
CA SER A 82 -7.10 -7.91 0.76
C SER A 82 -6.58 -7.17 1.99
N PHE A 83 -6.91 -5.88 2.11
CA PHE A 83 -6.57 -5.09 3.28
C PHE A 83 -7.16 -5.69 4.57
N ALA A 84 -8.43 -6.10 4.52
CA ALA A 84 -9.14 -6.69 5.65
C ALA A 84 -8.47 -7.99 6.15
N ASP A 85 -8.07 -8.89 5.25
CA ASP A 85 -7.34 -10.11 5.63
C ASP A 85 -5.98 -9.79 6.27
N ALA A 86 -5.24 -8.85 5.67
CA ALA A 86 -3.94 -8.44 6.20
C ALA A 86 -4.04 -7.85 7.61
N ALA A 87 -5.06 -7.03 7.87
CA ALA A 87 -5.33 -6.47 9.18
C ALA A 87 -5.76 -7.56 10.18
N ALA A 88 -6.70 -8.42 9.80
CA ALA A 88 -7.23 -9.49 10.67
C ALA A 88 -6.16 -10.51 11.07
N THR A 89 -5.20 -10.79 10.17
CA THR A 89 -4.10 -11.74 10.40
C THR A 89 -2.85 -11.09 11.00
N GLY A 90 -2.87 -9.79 11.30
CA GLY A 90 -1.74 -9.06 11.87
C GLY A 90 -0.54 -8.88 10.92
N ARG A 91 -0.76 -8.96 9.61
CA ARG A 91 0.26 -8.75 8.56
C ARG A 91 0.53 -7.28 8.29
N LEU A 92 -0.38 -6.40 8.70
CA LEU A 92 -0.18 -4.97 8.78
C LEU A 92 -0.63 -4.46 10.16
N ALA A 93 -0.10 -3.31 10.55
CA ALA A 93 -0.61 -2.53 11.67
C ALA A 93 -1.39 -1.33 11.13
N ALA A 94 -2.62 -1.16 11.58
CA ALA A 94 -3.45 0.01 11.30
C ALA A 94 -3.83 0.67 12.62
N SER A 95 -3.54 1.96 12.76
CA SER A 95 -3.84 2.77 13.95
C SER A 95 -4.58 4.02 13.54
N GLY A 96 -5.60 4.43 14.29
CA GLY A 96 -6.46 5.55 13.96
C GLY A 96 -7.74 5.14 13.20
N GLN A 97 -8.80 5.93 13.35
CA GLN A 97 -10.15 5.58 12.86
C GLN A 97 -10.28 5.56 11.33
N ARG A 98 -9.33 6.18 10.61
CA ARG A 98 -9.33 6.22 9.14
C ARG A 98 -8.15 5.47 8.53
N ALA A 99 -7.43 4.66 9.30
CA ALA A 99 -6.35 3.84 8.77
C ALA A 99 -6.91 2.64 8.01
N ASP A 100 -7.54 2.92 6.87
CA ASP A 100 -8.13 1.96 5.95
C ASP A 100 -7.76 2.33 4.51
N LEU A 101 -7.37 1.35 3.70
CA LEU A 101 -7.07 1.51 2.27
C LEU A 101 -7.95 0.61 1.39
N THR A 102 -8.98 -0.03 1.94
CA THR A 102 -9.82 -1.00 1.22
C THR A 102 -10.38 -0.42 -0.08
N ASP A 103 -10.85 0.83 -0.05
CA ASP A 103 -11.41 1.52 -1.21
C ASP A 103 -10.34 2.13 -2.15
N HIS A 104 -9.06 2.03 -1.79
CA HIS A 104 -7.92 2.58 -2.54
C HIS A 104 -7.01 1.50 -3.13
N LEU A 105 -7.37 0.22 -2.95
CA LEU A 105 -6.61 -0.93 -3.45
C LEU A 105 -7.51 -1.75 -4.39
N PRO A 106 -6.95 -2.39 -5.43
CA PRO A 106 -5.53 -2.39 -5.82
C PRO A 106 -5.09 -1.10 -6.54
N LEU A 107 -3.78 -0.90 -6.66
CA LEU A 107 -3.11 0.24 -7.29
C LEU A 107 -2.60 -0.08 -8.71
N ALA A 108 -2.41 -1.35 -9.03
CA ALA A 108 -2.01 -1.79 -10.35
C ALA A 108 -2.76 -3.07 -10.71
N GLY A 109 -2.82 -3.35 -12.01
CA GLY A 109 -3.34 -4.59 -12.54
C GLY A 109 -2.47 -5.80 -12.13
N PRO A 110 -2.95 -7.01 -12.43
CA PRO A 110 -2.32 -8.25 -12.01
C PRO A 110 -0.90 -8.46 -12.53
N HIS A 111 -0.41 -7.67 -13.50
CA HIS A 111 0.94 -7.71 -14.04
C HIS A 111 1.72 -6.38 -13.87
N GLY A 112 1.14 -5.42 -13.13
CA GLY A 112 1.75 -4.12 -12.86
C GLY A 112 1.41 -3.06 -13.92
N GLU A 113 0.48 -3.35 -14.82
CA GLU A 113 -0.14 -2.37 -15.68
C GLU A 113 -0.92 -1.34 -14.85
N PRO A 114 -1.03 -0.08 -15.31
CA PRO A 114 -1.98 0.86 -14.72
C PRO A 114 -3.38 0.22 -14.74
N LEU A 115 -4.15 0.39 -13.67
CA LEU A 115 -5.59 0.16 -13.75
C LEU A 115 -6.12 1.33 -14.57
N ASP A 116 -6.76 1.03 -15.71
CA ASP A 116 -7.34 2.06 -16.56
C ASP A 116 -8.18 3.02 -15.71
N GLU A 117 -7.96 4.32 -15.90
CA GLU A 117 -8.80 5.38 -15.36
C GLU A 117 -10.07 5.47 -16.22
N ASP A 118 -10.85 4.40 -16.32
CA ASP A 118 -12.14 4.40 -17.02
C ASP A 118 -13.23 4.76 -15.99
N GLU A 119 -14.09 5.77 -16.12
CA GLU A 119 -14.54 6.64 -17.22
C GLU A 119 -15.05 7.98 -16.65
#